data_AF-A0AAV4R839-F1
#
_entry.id   AF-A0AAV4R839-F1
#
_cell.length_a   1.000
_cell.length_b   1.000
_cell.length_c   1.000
_cell.angle_alpha   90.00
_cell.angle_beta   90.00
_cell.angle_gamma   90.00
#
_symmetry.space_group_name_H-M   'P 1'
#
loop_
_entity.id
_entity.type
_entity.pdbx_description
1 polymer ?
#
loop_
_entity_poly.entity_id
_entity_poly.type
_entity_poly.pdbx_seq_one_letter_code
_entity_poly.pdbx_strand_id
1 'polypeptide(L)'
;MAFLCLRICGIPSLPRVVSVQKNCLIIRFSVANCGNDSSKENFIERIHISQNNTYVLFSDVYKKMDGVAREPVSQLFQDLLSYMEGRQLELESKISEFFDELFPLVYHHSINPNLKDFSADYKECLRQTRREIRPFGDIADRATTQHLVRSFTVARTLLDAFELGVEVITATSSMRFRPECDTGLMKLVYCSHCSGFARTKPCGGYCLNVVRGCLAHVAELDQPWSNYVKMLERLVPNLLGSYNIEDVLSVLDTKISEAIMYAMENGPDLSKKIGISRSECPPLGNEKHGLQWCLRNCKLAIASHLVLSNLEDAMSEQPNSVKTLSVPEGLMKGNTESQILKRTLIKIK
;
A
#
# COMPACT_ATOMS: atom_id res chain seq x y z
N MET A 1 -3.96 -7.54 39.02
CA MET A 1 -4.58 -8.08 40.24
C MET A 1 -5.83 -8.96 40.02
N ALA A 2 -6.41 -9.12 38.82
CA ALA A 2 -7.61 -9.98 38.65
C ALA A 2 -7.36 -11.50 38.54
N PHE A 3 -6.12 -11.96 38.68
CA PHE A 3 -5.74 -13.37 38.45
C PHE A 3 -5.36 -14.14 39.69
N LEU A 4 -5.12 -13.41 40.77
CA LEU A 4 -5.42 -13.97 42.08
C LEU A 4 -6.92 -14.27 42.20
N CYS A 5 -7.82 -13.46 41.61
CA CYS A 5 -9.26 -13.67 41.77
C CYS A 5 -9.77 -15.00 41.20
N LEU A 6 -9.43 -15.39 39.95
CA LEU A 6 -9.97 -16.64 39.38
C LEU A 6 -9.39 -17.92 40.00
N ARG A 7 -8.12 -17.90 40.45
CA ARG A 7 -7.52 -19.03 41.20
C ARG A 7 -8.12 -19.22 42.59
N ILE A 8 -8.50 -18.12 43.23
CA ILE A 8 -9.16 -18.10 44.53
C ILE A 8 -10.56 -18.76 44.45
N CYS A 9 -11.21 -18.74 43.27
CA CYS A 9 -12.61 -19.15 43.11
C CYS A 9 -12.80 -20.60 42.63
N GLY A 10 -11.71 -21.36 42.42
CA GLY A 10 -11.76 -22.81 42.25
C GLY A 10 -12.49 -23.34 41.00
N ILE A 11 -12.67 -22.53 39.96
CA ILE A 11 -13.36 -22.93 38.72
C ILE A 11 -12.36 -23.71 37.82
N PRO A 12 -12.60 -25.00 37.46
CA PRO A 12 -11.59 -25.86 36.83
C PRO A 12 -11.40 -25.69 35.32
N SER A 13 -12.17 -24.84 34.64
CA SER A 13 -12.27 -24.84 33.18
C SER A 13 -12.04 -23.45 32.60
N LEU A 14 -10.77 -23.01 32.53
CA LEU A 14 -10.31 -22.02 31.55
C LEU A 14 -8.78 -22.09 31.46
N PRO A 15 -8.18 -22.25 30.27
CA PRO A 15 -6.73 -22.34 30.15
C PRO A 15 -6.06 -21.03 30.59
N ARG A 16 -4.93 -21.17 31.30
CA ARG A 16 -3.96 -20.16 31.75
C ARG A 16 -4.09 -18.77 31.08
N VAL A 17 -4.59 -17.79 31.81
CA VAL A 17 -4.40 -16.36 31.49
C VAL A 17 -3.95 -15.64 32.78
N VAL A 18 -3.45 -14.39 32.79
CA VAL A 18 -2.38 -13.99 33.75
C VAL A 18 -2.61 -12.86 34.78
N SER A 19 -3.15 -11.67 34.56
CA SER A 19 -3.45 -10.58 35.57
C SER A 19 -4.38 -9.63 34.79
N VAL A 20 -5.43 -8.93 35.25
CA VAL A 20 -6.20 -8.08 34.28
C VAL A 20 -5.24 -7.14 33.55
N GLN A 21 -4.25 -6.60 34.27
CA GLN A 21 -3.09 -5.92 33.68
C GLN A 21 -2.22 -6.80 32.77
N LYS A 22 -1.91 -8.06 33.12
CA LYS A 22 -1.14 -8.95 32.24
C LYS A 22 -1.93 -9.46 31.04
N ASN A 23 -3.26 -9.52 31.11
CA ASN A 23 -4.16 -9.83 30.01
C ASN A 23 -4.25 -8.64 29.08
N CYS A 24 -4.46 -7.43 29.61
CA CYS A 24 -4.33 -6.21 28.84
C CYS A 24 -2.93 -6.10 28.22
N LEU A 25 -1.85 -6.49 28.92
CA LEU A 25 -0.50 -6.53 28.35
C LEU A 25 -0.34 -7.59 27.25
N ILE A 26 -0.92 -8.79 27.40
CA ILE A 26 -0.89 -9.83 26.37
C ILE A 26 -1.69 -9.38 25.14
N ILE A 27 -2.90 -8.87 25.34
CA ILE A 27 -3.74 -8.35 24.26
C ILE A 27 -3.03 -7.15 23.61
N ARG A 28 -2.43 -6.26 24.39
CA ARG A 28 -1.61 -5.15 23.88
C ARG A 28 -0.45 -5.66 23.05
N PHE A 29 0.29 -6.66 23.53
CA PHE A 29 1.41 -7.23 22.77
C PHE A 29 0.94 -7.91 21.49
N SER A 30 -0.19 -8.62 21.52
CA SER A 30 -0.79 -9.24 20.33
C SER A 30 -1.28 -8.20 19.32
N VAL A 31 -2.02 -7.18 19.75
CA VAL A 31 -2.52 -6.11 18.87
C VAL A 31 -1.36 -5.25 18.35
N ALA A 32 -0.38 -4.93 19.21
CA ALA A 32 0.82 -4.21 18.81
C ALA A 32 1.68 -5.03 17.85
N ASN A 33 1.79 -6.36 18.01
CA ASN A 33 2.49 -7.20 17.02
C ASN A 33 1.73 -7.30 15.69
N CYS A 34 0.39 -7.34 15.73
CA CYS A 34 -0.42 -7.35 14.51
C CYS A 34 -0.40 -6.00 13.78
N GLY A 35 -0.34 -4.89 14.52
CA GLY A 35 -0.30 -3.54 14.00
C GLY A 35 1.06 -2.86 14.04
N ASN A 36 2.15 -3.61 14.23
CA ASN A 36 3.44 -3.02 14.54
C ASN A 36 3.96 -2.16 13.38
N ASP A 37 4.91 -1.28 13.70
CA ASP A 37 5.77 -0.56 12.75
C ASP A 37 6.20 -1.44 11.57
N SER A 38 6.45 -2.75 11.80
CA SER A 38 6.77 -3.71 10.73
C SER A 38 5.76 -3.75 9.56
N SER A 39 4.45 -3.67 9.79
CA SER A 39 3.48 -3.66 8.67
C SER A 39 3.51 -2.33 7.91
N LYS A 40 3.65 -1.22 8.65
CA LYS A 40 3.76 0.12 8.07
C LYS A 40 5.08 0.28 7.30
N GLU A 41 6.19 -0.19 7.86
CA GLU A 41 7.52 -0.24 7.26
C GLU A 41 7.50 -1.08 5.98
N ASN A 42 6.87 -2.26 5.99
CA ASN A 42 6.71 -3.06 4.78
C ASN A 42 5.96 -2.30 3.69
N PHE A 43 4.86 -1.61 4.02
CA PHE A 43 4.12 -0.82 3.03
C PHE A 43 4.95 0.35 2.50
N ILE A 44 5.66 1.08 3.37
CA ILE A 44 6.56 2.16 2.98
C ILE A 44 7.67 1.64 2.07
N GLU A 45 8.25 0.48 2.37
CA GLU A 45 9.25 -0.18 1.53
C GLU A 45 8.67 -0.52 0.14
N ARG A 46 7.46 -1.08 0.06
CA ARG A 46 6.78 -1.35 -1.22
C ARG A 46 6.58 -0.08 -2.04
N ILE A 47 6.24 1.04 -1.39
CA ILE A 47 6.09 2.34 -2.06
C ILE A 47 7.42 2.81 -2.66
N HIS A 48 8.52 2.69 -1.91
CA HIS A 48 9.85 3.03 -2.42
C HIS A 48 10.31 2.12 -3.56
N ILE A 49 10.05 0.81 -3.49
CA ILE A 49 10.36 -0.13 -4.55
C ILE A 49 9.58 0.25 -5.82
N SER A 50 8.28 0.50 -5.70
CA SER A 50 7.43 0.90 -6.83
C SER A 50 7.88 2.24 -7.45
N GLN A 51 8.32 3.19 -6.62
CA GLN A 51 8.92 4.44 -7.09
C GLN A 51 10.19 4.18 -7.93
N ASN A 52 11.08 3.33 -7.44
CA ASN A 52 12.31 2.98 -8.14
C ASN A 52 12.01 2.24 -9.45
N ASN A 53 11.07 1.31 -9.45
CA ASN A 53 10.62 0.63 -10.67
C ASN A 53 10.06 1.63 -11.70
N THR A 54 9.31 2.62 -11.24
CA THR A 54 8.81 3.69 -12.11
C THR A 54 9.95 4.53 -12.69
N TYR A 55 10.99 4.86 -11.90
CA TYR A 55 12.19 5.52 -12.45
C TYR A 55 12.91 4.67 -13.49
N VAL A 56 13.05 3.36 -13.23
CA VAL A 56 13.67 2.42 -14.18
C VAL A 56 12.86 2.33 -15.48
N LEU A 57 11.53 2.29 -15.41
CA LEU A 57 10.66 2.36 -16.58
C LEU A 57 10.98 3.59 -17.44
N PHE A 58 11.09 4.76 -16.82
CA PHE A 58 11.41 6.00 -17.55
C PHE A 58 12.84 6.01 -18.08
N SER A 59 13.83 5.49 -17.34
CA SER A 59 15.22 5.43 -17.80
C SER A 59 15.45 4.42 -18.92
N ASP A 60 14.70 3.33 -18.96
CA ASP A 60 14.96 2.22 -19.88
C ASP A 60 14.08 2.31 -21.12
N VAL A 61 12.78 2.57 -20.94
CA VAL A 61 11.78 2.59 -22.01
C VAL A 61 11.56 4.00 -22.55
N TYR A 62 11.39 4.97 -21.66
CA TYR A 62 11.03 6.35 -22.01
C TYR A 62 12.17 7.35 -21.85
N LYS A 63 13.39 6.98 -22.28
CA LYS A 63 14.65 7.74 -22.10
C LYS A 63 14.58 9.26 -22.31
N LYS A 64 13.79 9.70 -23.30
CA LYS A 64 13.62 11.14 -23.59
C LYS A 64 12.87 11.91 -22.50
N MET A 65 12.12 11.20 -21.66
CA MET A 65 11.33 11.72 -20.56
C MET A 65 11.98 11.48 -19.18
N ASP A 66 13.02 10.65 -19.03
CA ASP A 66 13.63 10.30 -17.73
C ASP A 66 13.84 11.52 -16.82
N GLY A 67 14.65 12.49 -17.27
CA GLY A 67 14.96 13.66 -16.44
C GLY A 67 13.74 14.50 -16.05
N VAL A 68 12.79 14.68 -16.96
CA VAL A 68 11.61 15.55 -16.76
C VAL A 68 10.45 14.84 -16.05
N ALA A 69 10.38 13.51 -16.12
CA ALA A 69 9.36 12.71 -15.44
C ALA A 69 9.69 12.43 -13.97
N ARG A 70 10.94 12.67 -13.54
CA ARG A 70 11.37 12.43 -12.15
C ARG A 70 10.58 13.23 -11.13
N GLU A 71 10.27 14.50 -11.41
CA GLU A 71 9.55 15.34 -10.46
C GLU A 71 8.09 14.88 -10.29
N PRO A 72 7.29 14.66 -11.36
CA PRO A 72 5.92 14.16 -11.20
C PRO A 72 5.85 12.81 -10.51
N VAL A 73 6.78 11.90 -10.85
CA VAL A 73 6.89 10.59 -10.19
C VAL A 73 7.23 10.77 -8.70
N SER A 74 8.23 11.60 -8.37
CA SER A 74 8.60 11.86 -6.99
C SER A 74 7.43 12.42 -6.17
N GLN A 75 6.68 13.36 -6.75
CA GLN A 75 5.54 13.99 -6.08
C GLN A 75 4.42 12.99 -5.80
N LEU A 76 4.04 12.15 -6.77
CA LEU A 76 3.04 11.10 -6.59
C LEU A 76 3.41 10.17 -5.42
N PHE A 77 4.64 9.64 -5.43
CA PHE A 77 5.08 8.71 -4.39
C PHE A 77 5.24 9.39 -3.02
N GLN A 78 5.61 10.67 -2.98
CA GLN A 78 5.62 11.44 -1.73
C GLN A 78 4.20 11.66 -1.17
N ASP A 79 3.20 11.86 -2.02
CA ASP A 79 1.80 11.96 -1.61
C ASP A 79 1.28 10.61 -1.07
N LEU A 80 1.65 9.49 -1.71
CA LEU A 80 1.34 8.14 -1.23
C LEU A 80 1.98 7.85 0.14
N LEU A 81 3.25 8.20 0.33
CA LEU A 81 3.95 8.09 1.63
C LEU A 81 3.28 8.94 2.69
N SER A 82 3.02 10.22 2.37
CA SER A 82 2.34 11.17 3.25
C SER A 82 0.98 10.66 3.71
N TYR A 83 0.22 10.04 2.80
CA TYR A 83 -1.08 9.44 3.13
C TYR A 83 -0.93 8.27 4.10
N MET A 84 0.05 7.38 3.89
CA MET A 84 0.34 6.25 4.80
C MET A 84 0.89 6.70 6.15
N GLU A 85 1.52 7.86 6.22
CA GLU A 85 1.97 8.49 7.46
C GLU A 85 0.84 9.16 8.27
N GLY A 86 -0.38 9.24 7.72
CA GLY A 86 -1.52 9.81 8.42
C GLY A 86 -1.94 11.20 7.95
N ARG A 87 -1.31 11.79 6.91
CA ARG A 87 -1.76 13.09 6.36
C ARG A 87 -3.10 12.94 5.65
N GLN A 88 -4.01 13.88 5.88
CA GLN A 88 -5.32 13.91 5.22
C GLN A 88 -5.14 14.42 3.78
N LEU A 89 -5.19 13.51 2.80
CA LEU A 89 -5.03 13.80 1.38
C LEU A 89 -6.16 13.15 0.60
N GLU A 90 -6.63 13.84 -0.43
CA GLU A 90 -7.57 13.29 -1.41
C GLU A 90 -6.75 12.57 -2.49
N LEU A 91 -6.53 11.26 -2.30
CA LEU A 91 -5.64 10.47 -3.15
C LEU A 91 -6.09 10.44 -4.62
N GLU A 92 -7.40 10.47 -4.90
CA GLU A 92 -7.90 10.46 -6.27
C GLU A 92 -7.43 11.71 -7.03
N SER A 93 -7.51 12.89 -6.39
CA SER A 93 -6.99 14.14 -6.92
C SER A 93 -5.48 14.10 -7.10
N LYS A 94 -4.72 13.52 -6.17
CA LYS A 94 -3.25 13.44 -6.28
C LYS A 94 -2.79 12.53 -7.41
N ILE A 95 -3.46 11.41 -7.59
CA ILE A 95 -3.23 10.54 -8.76
C ILE A 95 -3.64 11.27 -10.05
N SER A 96 -4.77 12.00 -10.03
CA SER A 96 -5.18 12.80 -11.19
C SER A 96 -4.19 13.90 -11.55
N GLU A 97 -3.57 14.55 -10.55
CA GLU A 97 -2.56 15.61 -10.71
C GLU A 97 -1.27 15.04 -11.32
N PHE A 98 -0.86 13.84 -10.92
CA PHE A 98 0.23 13.12 -11.57
C PHE A 98 -0.02 12.93 -13.08
N PHE A 99 -1.24 12.53 -13.47
CA PHE A 99 -1.58 12.39 -14.89
C PHE A 99 -1.75 13.74 -15.61
N ASP A 100 -2.04 14.83 -14.90
CA ASP A 100 -1.94 16.18 -15.47
C ASP A 100 -0.51 16.49 -15.87
N GLU A 101 0.43 16.32 -14.94
CA GLU A 101 1.85 16.62 -15.20
C GLU A 101 2.48 15.68 -16.23
N LEU A 102 2.04 14.42 -16.28
CA LEU A 102 2.55 13.44 -17.23
C LEU A 102 2.12 13.76 -18.68
N PHE A 103 0.94 14.34 -18.88
CA PHE A 103 0.37 14.47 -20.23
C PHE A 103 1.17 15.37 -21.17
N PRO A 104 1.59 16.59 -20.81
CA PRO A 104 2.46 17.40 -21.65
C PRO A 104 3.77 16.69 -22.02
N LEU A 105 4.34 15.91 -21.10
CA LEU A 105 5.58 15.17 -21.34
C LEU A 105 5.36 14.09 -22.40
N VAL A 106 4.31 13.29 -22.26
CA VAL A 106 3.95 12.23 -23.22
C VAL A 106 3.60 12.82 -24.58
N TYR A 107 2.83 13.91 -24.60
CA TYR A 107 2.42 14.57 -25.84
C TYR A 107 3.62 15.14 -26.61
N HIS A 108 4.61 15.70 -25.90
CA HIS A 108 5.84 16.20 -26.51
C HIS A 108 6.78 15.07 -26.93
N HIS A 109 7.21 14.23 -25.98
CA HIS A 109 8.34 13.33 -26.18
C HIS A 109 7.97 12.00 -26.85
N SER A 110 6.71 11.58 -26.78
CA SER A 110 6.23 10.32 -27.35
C SER A 110 5.38 10.53 -28.61
N ILE A 111 4.44 11.49 -28.60
CA ILE A 111 3.53 11.73 -29.72
C ILE A 111 4.14 12.67 -30.76
N ASN A 112 4.73 13.80 -30.32
CA ASN A 112 5.28 14.83 -31.21
C ASN A 112 6.79 15.08 -31.01
N PRO A 113 7.65 14.04 -31.09
CA PRO A 113 9.05 14.10 -30.65
C PRO A 113 9.98 15.00 -31.48
N ASN A 114 9.50 15.52 -32.61
CA ASN A 114 10.27 16.38 -33.52
C ASN A 114 10.03 17.88 -33.24
N LEU A 115 9.00 18.20 -32.44
CA LEU A 115 8.71 19.58 -32.10
C LEU A 115 9.76 20.10 -31.11
N LYS A 116 9.96 21.42 -31.14
CA LYS A 116 10.65 22.10 -30.04
C LYS A 116 9.80 21.99 -28.78
N ASP A 117 10.47 22.14 -27.64
CA ASP A 117 9.78 22.15 -26.36
C ASP A 117 8.65 23.21 -26.35
N PHE A 118 7.54 22.85 -25.74
CA PHE A 118 6.35 23.67 -25.71
C PHE A 118 6.50 24.84 -24.74
N SER A 119 5.83 25.96 -25.05
CA SER A 119 5.73 27.07 -24.11
C SER A 119 5.03 26.64 -22.82
N ALA A 120 5.30 27.35 -21.73
CA ALA A 120 4.62 27.10 -20.45
C ALA A 120 3.09 27.15 -20.59
N ASP A 121 2.58 28.13 -21.33
CA ASP A 121 1.14 28.30 -21.58
C ASP A 121 0.54 27.12 -22.35
N TYR A 122 1.27 26.56 -23.32
CA TYR A 122 0.79 25.39 -24.05
C TYR A 122 0.79 24.14 -23.17
N LYS A 123 1.83 23.93 -22.37
CA LYS A 123 1.88 22.83 -21.38
C LYS A 123 0.73 22.93 -20.39
N GLU A 124 0.43 24.14 -19.91
CA GLU A 124 -0.67 24.39 -18.99
C GLU A 124 -2.04 24.10 -19.62
N CYS A 125 -2.24 24.52 -20.88
CA CYS A 125 -3.45 24.19 -21.60
C CYS A 125 -3.63 22.67 -21.78
N LEU A 126 -2.55 21.94 -22.06
CA LEU A 126 -2.59 20.48 -22.14
C LEU A 126 -3.04 19.86 -20.82
N ARG A 127 -2.49 20.30 -19.67
CA ARG A 127 -2.92 19.83 -18.33
C ARG A 127 -4.41 20.04 -18.14
N GLN A 128 -4.90 21.25 -18.38
CA GLN A 128 -6.32 21.61 -18.17
C GLN A 128 -7.26 20.79 -19.07
N THR A 129 -6.83 20.50 -20.29
CA THR A 129 -7.62 19.77 -21.29
C THR A 129 -7.62 18.25 -21.06
N ARG A 130 -6.63 17.72 -20.33
CA ARG A 130 -6.38 16.27 -20.15
C ARG A 130 -7.62 15.48 -19.70
N ARG A 131 -8.45 16.04 -18.80
CA ARG A 131 -9.69 15.41 -18.33
C ARG A 131 -10.74 15.25 -19.43
N GLU A 132 -10.85 16.24 -20.32
CA GLU A 132 -11.85 16.25 -21.39
C GLU A 132 -11.47 15.28 -22.51
N ILE A 133 -10.20 15.28 -22.92
CA ILE A 133 -9.74 14.49 -24.07
C ILE A 133 -9.35 13.05 -23.72
N ARG A 134 -9.13 12.76 -22.43
CA ARG A 134 -8.78 11.45 -21.85
C ARG A 134 -7.63 10.77 -22.63
N PRO A 135 -6.42 11.36 -22.64
CA PRO A 135 -5.34 10.92 -23.52
C PRO A 135 -4.81 9.53 -23.14
N PHE A 136 -5.01 9.10 -21.91
CA PHE A 136 -4.57 7.82 -21.37
C PHE A 136 -5.70 6.76 -21.32
N GLY A 137 -6.84 7.05 -21.97
CA GLY A 137 -7.97 6.13 -22.03
C GLY A 137 -8.55 5.81 -20.66
N ASP A 138 -9.03 4.57 -20.49
CA ASP A 138 -9.59 4.08 -19.23
C ASP A 138 -8.51 3.68 -18.20
N ILE A 139 -7.22 3.69 -18.59
CA ILE A 139 -6.11 3.20 -17.77
C ILE A 139 -5.71 4.22 -16.68
N ALA A 140 -5.66 5.51 -17.04
CA ALA A 140 -5.55 6.61 -16.07
C ALA A 140 -6.90 6.97 -15.42
N ASP A 141 -7.93 6.19 -15.71
CA ASP A 141 -9.31 6.46 -15.38
C ASP A 141 -9.72 5.66 -14.14
N ARG A 142 -11.01 5.74 -13.79
CA ARG A 142 -11.53 5.38 -12.47
C ARG A 142 -11.09 4.02 -11.94
N ALA A 143 -10.95 2.98 -12.77
CA ALA A 143 -10.71 1.63 -12.26
C ALA A 143 -9.34 1.48 -11.58
N THR A 144 -8.23 1.81 -12.27
CA THR A 144 -6.86 1.71 -11.72
C THR A 144 -6.67 2.68 -10.55
N THR A 145 -7.13 3.92 -10.72
CA THR A 145 -7.07 4.96 -9.68
C THR A 145 -7.88 4.54 -8.45
N GLN A 146 -9.11 4.06 -8.62
CA GLN A 146 -9.93 3.57 -7.49
C GLN A 146 -9.33 2.33 -6.85
N HIS A 147 -8.70 1.44 -7.61
CA HIS A 147 -8.04 0.26 -7.05
C HIS A 147 -6.89 0.68 -6.14
N LEU A 148 -6.03 1.59 -6.60
CA LEU A 148 -4.94 2.17 -5.81
C LEU A 148 -5.48 2.91 -4.57
N VAL A 149 -6.46 3.80 -4.74
CA VAL A 149 -7.09 4.54 -3.64
C VAL A 149 -7.69 3.57 -2.61
N ARG A 150 -8.41 2.53 -3.03
CA ARG A 150 -9.02 1.54 -2.12
C ARG A 150 -7.98 0.73 -1.37
N SER A 151 -6.92 0.27 -2.04
CA SER A 151 -5.84 -0.47 -1.39
C SER A 151 -5.15 0.36 -0.31
N PHE A 152 -4.81 1.62 -0.61
CA PHE A 152 -4.24 2.54 0.38
C PHE A 152 -5.23 2.85 1.52
N THR A 153 -6.52 3.06 1.19
CA THR A 153 -7.56 3.34 2.20
C THR A 153 -7.74 2.15 3.15
N VAL A 154 -7.81 0.93 2.64
CA VAL A 154 -7.95 -0.29 3.44
C VAL A 154 -6.72 -0.50 4.32
N ALA A 155 -5.51 -0.37 3.76
CA ALA A 155 -4.26 -0.50 4.49
C ALA A 155 -4.16 0.54 5.62
N ARG A 156 -4.43 1.81 5.32
CA ARG A 156 -4.42 2.89 6.31
C ARG A 156 -5.49 2.68 7.39
N THR A 157 -6.71 2.34 7.00
CA THR A 157 -7.80 2.08 7.96
C THR A 157 -7.42 0.95 8.92
N LEU A 158 -6.71 -0.08 8.43
CA LEU A 158 -6.24 -1.17 9.28
C LEU A 158 -5.17 -0.69 10.27
N LEU A 159 -4.20 0.12 9.82
CA LEU A 159 -3.17 0.70 10.69
C LEU A 159 -3.81 1.61 11.76
N ASP A 160 -4.69 2.52 11.35
CA ASP A 160 -5.42 3.42 12.25
C ASP A 160 -6.27 2.64 13.26
N ALA A 161 -6.91 1.54 12.82
CA ALA A 161 -7.68 0.67 13.69
C ALA A 161 -6.78 0.00 14.73
N PHE A 162 -5.61 -0.52 14.33
CA PHE A 162 -4.67 -1.12 15.29
C PHE A 162 -4.14 -0.11 16.30
N GLU A 163 -3.80 1.11 15.87
CA GLU A 163 -3.37 2.19 16.76
C GLU A 163 -4.45 2.51 17.80
N LEU A 164 -5.71 2.66 17.35
CA LEU A 164 -6.86 2.84 18.24
C LEU A 164 -7.03 1.66 19.21
N GLY A 165 -6.85 0.43 18.73
CA GLY A 165 -6.87 -0.77 19.57
C GLY A 165 -5.82 -0.72 20.68
N VAL A 166 -4.59 -0.33 20.35
CA VAL A 166 -3.50 -0.15 21.32
C VAL A 166 -3.82 0.96 22.32
N GLU A 167 -4.37 2.08 21.87
CA GLU A 167 -4.78 3.20 22.72
C GLU A 167 -5.84 2.76 23.74
N VAL A 168 -6.92 2.11 23.28
CA VAL A 168 -8.01 1.60 24.13
C VAL A 168 -7.49 0.59 25.16
N ILE A 169 -6.64 -0.36 24.75
CA ILE A 169 -6.06 -1.34 25.68
C ILE A 169 -5.14 -0.63 26.71
N THR A 170 -4.40 0.38 26.28
CA THR A 170 -3.52 1.14 27.16
C THR A 170 -4.32 1.93 28.19
N ALA A 171 -5.38 2.63 27.76
CA ALA A 171 -6.28 3.37 28.64
C ALA A 171 -7.01 2.46 29.64
N THR A 172 -7.48 1.29 29.21
CA THR A 172 -8.14 0.33 30.11
C THR A 172 -7.16 -0.30 31.10
N SER A 173 -5.90 -0.51 30.72
CA SER A 173 -4.88 -1.08 31.61
C SER A 173 -4.45 -0.14 32.75
N SER A 174 -4.59 1.17 32.55
CA SER A 174 -4.24 2.21 33.55
C SER A 174 -5.42 2.61 34.43
N MET A 175 -6.63 2.10 34.17
CA MET A 175 -7.83 2.40 34.94
C MET A 175 -7.71 1.88 36.38
N ARG A 176 -8.05 2.73 37.35
CA ARG A 176 -8.06 2.38 38.78
C ARG A 176 -9.40 1.80 39.18
N PHE A 177 -9.37 0.81 40.07
CA PHE A 177 -10.58 0.28 40.69
C PHE A 177 -11.19 1.33 41.64
N ARG A 178 -12.51 1.26 41.81
CA ARG A 178 -13.22 2.09 42.79
C ARG A 178 -12.90 1.61 44.22
N PRO A 179 -12.92 2.49 45.24
CA PRO A 179 -12.62 2.11 46.63
C PRO A 179 -13.50 0.97 47.18
N GLU A 180 -14.74 0.86 46.71
CA GLU A 180 -15.66 -0.22 47.07
C GLU A 180 -15.18 -1.58 46.54
N CYS A 181 -14.51 -1.59 45.38
CA CYS A 181 -13.87 -2.78 44.83
C CYS A 181 -12.67 -3.20 45.68
N ASP A 182 -11.82 -2.25 46.10
CA ASP A 182 -10.67 -2.57 46.97
C ASP A 182 -11.15 -3.21 48.28
N THR A 183 -12.21 -2.65 48.87
CA THR A 183 -12.86 -3.21 50.07
C THR A 183 -13.47 -4.59 49.80
N GLY A 184 -14.17 -4.76 48.68
CA GLY A 184 -14.77 -6.04 48.28
C GLY A 184 -13.73 -7.13 48.04
N LEU A 185 -12.63 -6.80 47.37
CA LEU A 185 -11.51 -7.70 47.13
C LEU A 185 -10.77 -8.03 48.43
N MET A 186 -10.54 -7.06 49.31
CA MET A 186 -9.95 -7.31 50.62
C MET A 186 -10.78 -8.31 51.42
N LYS A 187 -12.12 -8.14 51.44
CA LYS A 187 -13.03 -9.06 52.12
C LYS A 187 -13.03 -10.45 51.47
N LEU A 188 -13.03 -10.50 50.15
CA LEU A 188 -13.01 -11.76 49.38
C LEU A 188 -11.74 -12.58 49.64
N VAL A 189 -10.58 -11.92 49.79
CA VAL A 189 -9.27 -12.58 49.90
C VAL A 189 -8.86 -12.83 51.35
N TYR A 190 -9.05 -11.87 52.25
CA TYR A 190 -8.39 -11.89 53.57
C TYR A 190 -9.33 -12.15 54.76
N CYS A 191 -10.64 -11.93 54.66
CA CYS A 191 -11.52 -12.09 55.83
C CYS A 191 -11.60 -13.52 56.37
N SER A 192 -11.45 -14.55 55.52
CA SER A 192 -11.39 -15.95 55.97
C SER A 192 -10.17 -16.20 56.85
N HIS A 193 -9.01 -15.62 56.50
CA HIS A 193 -7.79 -15.71 57.29
C HIS A 193 -7.95 -15.05 58.66
N CYS A 194 -8.51 -13.83 58.71
CA CYS A 194 -8.76 -13.12 59.96
C CYS A 194 -9.75 -13.85 60.87
N SER A 195 -10.66 -14.64 60.29
CA SER A 195 -11.66 -15.42 61.04
C SER A 195 -11.18 -16.83 61.41
N GLY A 196 -9.91 -17.17 61.17
CA GLY A 196 -9.33 -18.49 61.49
C GLY A 196 -9.52 -19.57 60.42
N PHE A 197 -10.13 -19.24 59.28
CA PHE A 197 -10.41 -20.15 58.16
C PHE A 197 -9.41 -19.99 57.00
N ALA A 198 -8.11 -20.06 57.30
CA ALA A 198 -7.04 -19.71 56.37
C ALA A 198 -6.92 -20.59 55.10
N ARG A 199 -7.59 -21.75 55.06
CA ARG A 199 -7.59 -22.67 53.90
C ARG A 199 -8.92 -22.66 53.12
N THR A 200 -9.91 -21.90 53.58
CA THR A 200 -11.24 -21.86 52.96
C THR A 200 -11.23 -20.92 51.77
N LYS A 201 -11.61 -21.44 50.60
CA LYS A 201 -11.80 -20.65 49.38
C LYS A 201 -13.15 -19.94 49.41
N PRO A 202 -13.27 -18.72 48.85
CA PRO A 202 -14.56 -18.08 48.71
C PRO A 202 -15.44 -18.84 47.72
N CYS A 203 -16.75 -18.74 47.93
CA CYS A 203 -17.74 -19.33 47.05
C CYS A 203 -17.62 -18.72 45.64
N GLY A 204 -17.78 -19.54 44.60
CA GLY A 204 -17.70 -19.10 43.20
C GLY A 204 -18.67 -17.94 42.89
N GLY A 205 -19.91 -18.02 43.36
CA GLY A 205 -20.90 -16.94 43.19
C GLY A 205 -20.53 -15.62 43.89
N TYR A 206 -20.02 -15.69 45.12
CA TYR A 206 -19.58 -14.51 45.87
C TYR A 206 -18.39 -13.84 45.16
N CYS A 207 -17.42 -14.63 44.74
CA CYS A 207 -16.28 -14.17 43.95
C CYS A 207 -16.70 -13.47 42.65
N LEU A 208 -17.57 -14.11 41.86
CA LEU A 208 -18.04 -13.54 40.60
C LEU A 208 -18.75 -12.20 40.82
N ASN A 209 -19.53 -12.06 41.89
CA ASN A 209 -20.22 -10.81 42.21
C ASN A 209 -19.24 -9.68 42.57
N VAL A 210 -18.23 -9.97 43.39
CA VAL A 210 -17.18 -8.98 43.74
C VAL A 210 -16.40 -8.57 42.49
N VAL A 211 -15.97 -9.53 41.67
CA VAL A 211 -15.18 -9.25 40.45
C VAL A 211 -16.01 -8.49 39.40
N ARG A 212 -17.29 -8.81 39.23
CA ARG A 212 -18.21 -8.04 38.36
C ARG A 212 -18.32 -6.59 38.80
N GLY A 213 -18.47 -6.34 40.10
CA GLY A 213 -18.51 -4.97 40.64
C GLY A 213 -17.22 -4.20 40.38
N CYS A 214 -16.07 -4.89 40.47
CA CYS A 214 -14.75 -4.32 40.18
C CYS A 214 -14.53 -4.00 38.70
N LEU A 215 -15.04 -4.85 37.80
CA LEU A 215 -14.83 -4.73 36.35
C LEU A 215 -15.99 -4.07 35.62
N ALA A 216 -16.98 -3.52 36.33
CA ALA A 216 -18.18 -2.93 35.74
C ALA A 216 -17.87 -1.93 34.61
N HIS A 217 -16.91 -1.03 34.82
CA HIS A 217 -16.51 -0.04 33.81
C HIS A 217 -15.79 -0.64 32.61
N VAL A 218 -15.04 -1.73 32.78
CA VAL A 218 -14.39 -2.43 31.67
C VAL A 218 -15.41 -3.28 30.90
N ALA A 219 -16.44 -3.80 31.60
CA ALA A 219 -17.51 -4.57 30.99
C ALA A 219 -18.37 -3.73 30.03
N GLU A 220 -18.45 -2.41 30.21
CA GLU A 220 -19.10 -1.50 29.26
C GLU A 220 -18.42 -1.50 27.89
N LEU A 221 -17.13 -1.85 27.81
CA LEU A 221 -16.37 -1.93 26.56
C LEU A 221 -16.54 -3.25 25.82
N ASP A 222 -17.19 -4.26 26.42
CA ASP A 222 -17.32 -5.60 25.84
C ASP A 222 -17.98 -5.57 24.45
N GLN A 223 -19.10 -4.84 24.32
CA GLN A 223 -19.82 -4.73 23.06
C GLN A 223 -19.07 -3.87 22.01
N PRO A 224 -18.58 -2.65 22.32
CA PRO A 224 -17.74 -1.88 21.41
C PRO A 224 -16.49 -2.65 20.94
N TRP A 225 -15.80 -3.33 21.86
CA TRP A 225 -14.59 -4.11 21.56
C TRP A 225 -14.91 -5.31 20.66
N SER A 226 -15.97 -6.05 20.95
CA SER A 226 -16.43 -7.17 20.10
C SER A 226 -16.79 -6.70 18.70
N ASN A 227 -17.41 -5.53 18.56
CA ASN A 227 -17.71 -4.93 17.26
C ASN A 227 -16.42 -4.52 16.53
N TYR A 228 -15.46 -3.90 17.22
CA TYR A 228 -14.15 -3.55 16.67
C TYR A 228 -13.41 -4.77 16.12
N VAL A 229 -13.33 -5.86 16.88
CA VAL A 229 -12.68 -7.12 16.44
C VAL A 229 -13.38 -7.68 15.19
N LYS A 230 -14.72 -7.72 15.16
CA LYS A 230 -15.47 -8.15 13.98
C LYS A 230 -15.21 -7.30 12.73
N MET A 231 -14.98 -6.00 12.91
CA MET A 231 -14.62 -5.13 11.78
C MET A 231 -13.22 -5.42 11.26
N LEU A 232 -12.24 -5.66 12.16
CA LEU A 232 -10.91 -6.12 11.76
C LEU A 232 -10.95 -7.45 11.00
N GLU A 233 -11.73 -8.43 11.47
CA GLU A 233 -11.92 -9.73 10.81
C GLU A 233 -12.48 -9.59 9.38
N ARG A 234 -13.24 -8.53 9.10
CA ARG A 234 -13.75 -8.22 7.76
C ARG A 234 -12.75 -7.45 6.90
N LEU A 235 -11.89 -6.64 7.51
CA LEU A 235 -10.95 -5.77 6.80
C LEU A 235 -9.68 -6.53 6.37
N VAL A 236 -9.18 -7.45 7.19
CA VAL A 236 -7.95 -8.21 6.89
C VAL A 236 -8.03 -9.02 5.59
N PRO A 237 -9.10 -9.78 5.29
CA PRO A 237 -9.20 -10.53 4.03
C PRO A 237 -9.17 -9.64 2.78
N ASN A 238 -9.73 -8.44 2.88
CA ASN A 238 -9.72 -7.45 1.80
C ASN A 238 -8.30 -6.98 1.49
N LEU A 239 -7.50 -6.73 2.52
CA LEU A 239 -6.09 -6.34 2.39
C LEU A 239 -5.20 -7.48 1.85
N LEU A 240 -5.49 -8.73 2.23
CA LEU A 240 -4.76 -9.91 1.74
C LEU A 240 -5.22 -10.39 0.36
N GLY A 241 -6.32 -9.84 -0.14
CA GLY A 241 -6.95 -10.23 -1.40
C GLY A 241 -7.02 -9.05 -2.38
N SER A 242 -8.24 -8.62 -2.69
CA SER A 242 -8.49 -7.66 -3.78
C SER A 242 -7.91 -6.27 -3.59
N TYR A 243 -7.50 -5.90 -2.38
CA TYR A 243 -6.96 -4.58 -2.07
C TYR A 243 -5.54 -4.65 -1.48
N ASN A 244 -4.80 -5.68 -1.86
CA ASN A 244 -3.41 -5.85 -1.48
C ASN A 244 -2.55 -4.75 -2.09
N ILE A 245 -1.94 -3.95 -1.21
CA ILE A 245 -1.10 -2.82 -1.61
C ILE A 245 0.15 -3.26 -2.39
N GLU A 246 0.70 -4.43 -2.08
CA GLU A 246 1.85 -5.00 -2.80
C GLU A 246 1.49 -5.32 -4.25
N ASP A 247 0.32 -5.92 -4.47
CA ASP A 247 -0.15 -6.28 -5.81
C ASP A 247 -0.41 -5.04 -6.66
N VAL A 248 -0.97 -3.98 -6.08
CA VAL A 248 -1.19 -2.73 -6.83
C VAL A 248 0.11 -2.00 -7.13
N LEU A 249 1.01 -1.92 -6.16
CA LEU A 249 2.28 -1.20 -6.31
C LEU A 249 3.26 -1.92 -7.25
N SER A 250 3.24 -3.26 -7.27
CA SER A 250 4.11 -4.07 -8.12
C SER A 250 3.80 -3.96 -9.61
N VAL A 251 2.57 -3.60 -9.97
CA VAL A 251 2.14 -3.40 -11.36
C VAL A 251 1.95 -1.92 -11.74
N LEU A 252 2.19 -0.98 -10.81
CA LEU A 252 1.89 0.43 -11.04
C LEU A 252 2.70 1.02 -12.20
N ASP A 253 3.98 0.70 -12.30
CA ASP A 253 4.84 1.11 -13.42
C ASP A 253 4.33 0.53 -14.75
N THR A 254 3.91 -0.73 -14.77
CA THR A 254 3.32 -1.34 -15.98
C THR A 254 2.03 -0.63 -16.38
N LYS A 255 1.18 -0.23 -15.43
CA LYS A 255 -0.06 0.54 -15.69
C LYS A 255 0.24 1.96 -16.20
N ILE A 256 1.27 2.62 -15.68
CA ILE A 256 1.77 3.88 -16.22
C ILE A 256 2.24 3.68 -17.66
N SER A 257 2.96 2.60 -17.95
CA SER A 257 3.42 2.28 -19.31
C SER A 257 2.24 2.01 -20.26
N GLU A 258 1.23 1.23 -19.84
CA GLU A 258 0.00 0.99 -20.60
C GLU A 258 -0.72 2.30 -20.93
N ALA A 259 -0.83 3.23 -19.97
CA ALA A 259 -1.42 4.55 -20.19
C ALA A 259 -0.64 5.33 -21.26
N ILE A 260 0.69 5.38 -21.17
CA ILE A 260 1.54 6.05 -22.15
C ILE A 260 1.39 5.40 -23.53
N MET A 261 1.37 4.08 -23.62
CA MET A 261 1.16 3.35 -24.87
C MET A 261 -0.20 3.66 -25.48
N TYR A 262 -1.27 3.72 -24.68
CA TYR A 262 -2.59 4.10 -25.16
C TYR A 262 -2.58 5.51 -25.76
N ALA A 263 -1.95 6.48 -25.08
CA ALA A 263 -1.81 7.84 -25.61
C ALA A 263 -1.00 7.86 -26.91
N MET A 264 0.07 7.06 -26.96
CA MET A 264 0.88 6.89 -28.14
C MET A 264 0.10 6.30 -29.30
N GLU A 265 -0.76 5.29 -29.10
CA GLU A 265 -1.61 4.66 -30.12
C GLU A 265 -2.78 5.52 -30.60
N ASN A 266 -3.17 6.55 -29.83
CA ASN A 266 -4.23 7.48 -30.20
C ASN A 266 -3.71 8.86 -30.62
N GLY A 267 -2.39 9.03 -30.77
CA GLY A 267 -1.72 10.31 -31.03
C GLY A 267 -2.37 11.23 -32.07
N PRO A 268 -2.64 10.77 -33.33
CA PRO A 268 -3.23 11.60 -34.37
C PRO A 268 -4.61 12.14 -34.00
N ASP A 269 -5.40 11.38 -33.27
CA ASP A 269 -6.73 11.81 -32.83
C ASP A 269 -6.64 12.72 -31.61
N LEU A 270 -5.65 12.53 -30.74
CA LEU A 270 -5.35 13.49 -29.66
C LEU A 270 -4.97 14.85 -30.21
N SER A 271 -4.10 14.93 -31.23
CA SER A 271 -3.73 16.20 -31.86
C SER A 271 -4.93 16.93 -32.46
N LYS A 272 -5.91 16.20 -33.04
CA LYS A 272 -7.17 16.80 -33.52
C LYS A 272 -8.02 17.30 -32.37
N LYS A 273 -8.20 16.50 -31.31
CA LYS A 273 -9.02 16.85 -30.14
C LYS A 273 -8.48 18.09 -29.42
N ILE A 274 -7.16 18.22 -29.30
CA ILE A 274 -6.53 19.42 -28.69
C ILE A 274 -6.84 20.68 -29.50
N GLY A 275 -6.85 20.59 -30.83
CA GLY A 275 -7.20 21.72 -31.71
C GLY A 275 -8.69 22.08 -31.73
N ILE A 276 -9.57 21.25 -31.14
CA ILE A 276 -11.03 21.44 -31.11
C ILE A 276 -11.54 21.64 -29.67
N SER A 277 -10.67 21.44 -28.67
CA SER A 277 -10.98 21.56 -27.25
C SER A 277 -11.52 22.95 -26.89
N ARG A 278 -12.40 23.02 -25.88
CA ARG A 278 -12.96 24.26 -25.34
C ARG A 278 -11.89 25.24 -24.83
N SER A 279 -10.78 24.71 -24.36
CA SER A 279 -9.52 25.43 -24.14
C SER A 279 -8.68 25.29 -25.40
N GLU A 280 -8.90 26.16 -26.38
CA GLU A 280 -8.05 26.22 -27.59
C GLU A 280 -6.60 26.46 -27.14
N CYS A 281 -5.78 25.41 -27.17
CA CYS A 281 -4.37 25.57 -26.84
C CYS A 281 -3.70 26.45 -27.91
N PRO A 282 -2.77 27.34 -27.52
CA PRO A 282 -2.09 28.21 -28.48
C PRO A 282 -1.53 27.41 -29.66
N PRO A 283 -1.68 27.86 -30.92
CA PRO A 283 -1.25 27.07 -32.07
C PRO A 283 0.25 26.78 -31.98
N LEU A 284 0.61 25.49 -32.09
CA LEU A 284 1.99 25.05 -32.30
C LEU A 284 2.42 25.57 -33.67
N GLY A 285 3.51 26.35 -33.72
CA GLY A 285 4.02 26.93 -34.96
C GLY A 285 4.09 25.88 -36.09
N ASN A 286 3.51 26.23 -37.24
CA ASN A 286 3.24 25.40 -38.43
C ASN A 286 4.27 24.29 -38.73
N GLU A 287 4.04 23.04 -38.32
CA GLU A 287 4.76 21.87 -38.87
C GLU A 287 3.83 20.63 -39.00
N LYS A 288 3.78 20.04 -40.20
CA LYS A 288 2.87 18.95 -40.60
C LYS A 288 3.50 17.57 -40.35
N HIS A 289 3.02 16.75 -39.40
CA HIS A 289 3.60 15.42 -39.15
C HIS A 289 2.59 14.34 -38.75
N GLY A 290 1.96 13.68 -39.73
CA GLY A 290 1.03 12.55 -39.50
C GLY A 290 1.57 11.14 -39.78
N LEU A 291 2.70 10.99 -40.48
CA LEU A 291 3.11 9.69 -41.06
C LEU A 291 4.29 8.99 -40.35
N GLN A 292 5.11 9.70 -39.57
CA GLN A 292 6.27 9.13 -38.89
C GLN A 292 5.92 8.38 -37.59
N TRP A 293 4.69 8.57 -37.12
CA TRP A 293 4.13 8.05 -35.88
C TRP A 293 3.88 6.53 -35.91
N CYS A 294 3.27 5.98 -36.98
CA CYS A 294 2.95 4.54 -37.07
C CYS A 294 4.19 3.63 -36.96
N LEU A 295 5.33 4.03 -37.55
CA LEU A 295 6.52 3.17 -37.64
C LEU A 295 7.33 3.10 -36.32
N ARG A 296 7.25 4.13 -35.47
CA ARG A 296 7.96 4.16 -34.18
C ARG A 296 7.19 3.47 -33.06
N ASN A 297 5.86 3.59 -33.05
CA ASN A 297 5.03 3.01 -31.99
C ASN A 297 5.07 1.48 -31.98
N CYS A 298 5.23 0.86 -33.16
CA CYS A 298 5.43 -0.58 -33.27
C CYS A 298 6.68 -1.06 -32.48
N LYS A 299 7.74 -0.24 -32.39
CA LYS A 299 8.98 -0.59 -31.70
C LYS A 299 8.91 -0.42 -30.17
N LEU A 300 8.13 0.54 -29.69
CA LEU A 300 7.92 0.80 -28.25
C LEU A 300 6.88 -0.17 -27.66
N ALA A 301 5.81 -0.48 -28.39
CA ALA A 301 4.82 -1.50 -27.99
C ALA A 301 5.47 -2.88 -27.82
N ILE A 302 6.40 -3.25 -28.71
CA ILE A 302 7.17 -4.51 -28.59
C ILE A 302 8.08 -4.50 -27.34
N ALA A 303 8.68 -3.37 -26.98
CA ALA A 303 9.54 -3.27 -25.80
C ALA A 303 8.74 -3.43 -24.49
N SER A 304 7.55 -2.84 -24.39
CA SER A 304 6.66 -3.03 -23.23
C SER A 304 6.10 -4.46 -23.16
N HIS A 305 5.75 -5.07 -24.30
CA HIS A 305 5.33 -6.48 -24.34
C HIS A 305 6.44 -7.45 -23.90
N LEU A 306 7.72 -7.16 -24.22
CA LEU A 306 8.86 -7.93 -23.74
C LEU A 306 9.07 -7.80 -22.23
N VAL A 307 8.73 -6.66 -21.62
CA VAL A 307 8.77 -6.49 -20.15
C VAL A 307 7.65 -7.30 -19.49
N LEU A 308 6.45 -7.30 -20.06
CA LEU A 308 5.32 -8.10 -19.58
C LEU A 308 5.59 -9.61 -19.69
N SER A 309 6.17 -10.08 -20.80
CA SER A 309 6.53 -11.50 -20.94
C SER A 309 7.60 -11.94 -19.93
N ASN A 310 8.60 -11.09 -19.67
CA ASN A 310 9.65 -11.39 -18.69
C ASN A 310 9.11 -11.45 -17.25
N LEU A 311 8.02 -10.74 -16.94
CA LEU A 311 7.35 -10.79 -15.62
C LEU A 311 6.45 -12.03 -15.48
N GLU A 312 5.72 -12.42 -16.54
CA GLU A 312 4.96 -13.68 -16.55
C GLU A 312 5.88 -14.90 -16.45
N ASP A 313 7.04 -14.87 -17.11
CA ASP A 313 8.06 -15.91 -17.02
C ASP A 313 8.70 -15.98 -15.61
N ALA A 314 8.90 -14.84 -14.94
CA ALA A 314 9.45 -14.77 -13.58
C ALA A 314 8.47 -15.26 -12.49
N MET A 315 7.16 -15.22 -12.75
CA MET A 315 6.12 -15.71 -11.84
C MET A 315 5.78 -17.21 -12.04
N SER A 316 6.37 -17.86 -13.06
CA SER A 316 6.05 -19.23 -13.48
C SER A 316 7.01 -20.31 -12.97
N GLU A 317 8.19 -19.98 -12.42
CA GLU A 317 9.16 -21.02 -12.01
C GLU A 317 8.94 -21.51 -10.56
N GLN A 318 8.13 -22.57 -10.40
CA GLN A 318 8.33 -23.53 -9.31
C GLN A 318 9.60 -24.37 -9.57
N PRO A 319 10.38 -24.72 -8.52
CA PRO A 319 11.68 -25.35 -8.72
C PRO A 319 11.49 -26.84 -8.94
N ASN A 320 11.58 -27.33 -10.18
CA ASN A 320 11.85 -28.74 -10.41
C ASN A 320 12.50 -29.04 -11.76
N SER A 321 13.58 -29.82 -11.66
CA SER A 321 14.28 -30.57 -12.71
C SER A 321 15.28 -29.80 -13.58
N VAL A 322 16.55 -30.00 -13.22
CA VAL A 322 17.73 -29.77 -14.06
C VAL A 322 17.60 -30.59 -15.34
N LYS A 323 17.58 -29.93 -16.50
CA LYS A 323 17.95 -30.54 -17.78
C LYS A 323 19.03 -29.69 -18.43
N THR A 324 20.20 -30.29 -18.58
CA THR A 324 21.34 -29.82 -19.36
C THR A 324 20.93 -29.51 -20.80
N LEU A 325 21.15 -28.28 -21.26
CA LEU A 325 21.07 -27.94 -22.68
C LEU A 325 22.45 -27.50 -23.20
N SER A 326 22.86 -28.14 -24.28
CA SER A 326 24.06 -27.91 -25.09
C SER A 326 23.92 -26.65 -25.95
N VAL A 327 25.02 -25.89 -26.08
CA VAL A 327 25.13 -24.67 -26.87
C VAL A 327 25.69 -24.99 -28.27
N PRO A 328 25.04 -24.58 -29.37
CA PRO A 328 25.69 -24.51 -30.68
C PRO A 328 26.41 -23.17 -30.87
N GLU A 329 27.66 -23.24 -31.32
CA GLU A 329 28.51 -22.12 -31.70
C GLU A 329 28.02 -21.45 -32.99
N GLY A 330 27.92 -20.11 -32.99
CA GLY A 330 27.69 -19.37 -34.24
C GLY A 330 27.47 -17.87 -34.07
N LEU A 331 28.42 -17.09 -34.60
CA LEU A 331 28.40 -15.65 -34.89
C LEU A 331 28.68 -14.65 -33.75
N MET A 332 29.96 -14.57 -33.40
CA MET A 332 30.61 -13.33 -32.94
C MET A 332 31.14 -12.55 -34.16
N LYS A 333 30.65 -11.33 -34.39
CA LYS A 333 31.47 -10.25 -34.96
C LYS A 333 31.04 -8.89 -34.38
N GLY A 334 31.84 -8.45 -33.40
CA GLY A 334 32.19 -7.04 -33.15
C GLY A 334 31.15 -6.16 -32.44
N ASN A 335 31.34 -5.89 -31.15
CA ASN A 335 31.91 -4.61 -30.71
C ASN A 335 32.22 -4.64 -29.19
N THR A 336 33.12 -3.78 -28.77
CA THR A 336 34.00 -3.87 -27.60
C THR A 336 33.42 -3.53 -26.23
N GLU A 337 32.13 -3.78 -25.97
CA GLU A 337 31.51 -3.55 -24.63
C GLU A 337 31.10 -4.84 -23.88
N SER A 338 31.20 -6.01 -24.51
CA SER A 338 30.85 -7.30 -23.90
C SER A 338 31.92 -7.88 -22.94
N GLN A 339 33.08 -7.23 -22.79
CA GLN A 339 34.18 -7.72 -21.94
C GLN A 339 34.08 -7.27 -20.47
N ILE A 340 33.20 -6.30 -20.15
CA ILE A 340 32.99 -5.84 -18.77
C ILE A 340 31.93 -6.70 -18.07
N LEU A 341 30.86 -7.11 -18.78
CA LEU A 341 29.80 -7.97 -18.26
C LEU A 341 30.23 -9.43 -18.01
N LYS A 342 31.27 -9.94 -18.68
CA LYS A 342 31.80 -11.30 -18.43
C LYS A 342 32.68 -11.42 -17.18
N ARG A 343 33.14 -10.31 -16.58
CA ARG A 343 33.95 -10.35 -15.34
C ARG A 343 33.11 -10.23 -14.06
N THR A 344 31.88 -9.74 -14.13
CA THR A 344 31.00 -9.61 -12.94
C THR A 344 30.24 -10.90 -12.62
N LEU A 345 30.02 -11.79 -13.60
CA LEU A 345 29.27 -13.05 -13.42
C LEU A 345 30.13 -14.29 -13.08
N ILE A 346 31.38 -14.13 -12.67
CA ILE A 346 32.24 -15.25 -12.20
C ILE A 346 32.49 -15.20 -10.66
N LYS A 347 31.89 -14.24 -9.94
CA LYS A 347 32.07 -14.11 -8.48
C LYS A 347 30.84 -14.38 -7.61
N ILE A 348 29.75 -14.89 -8.17
CA ILE A 348 28.64 -15.43 -7.38
C ILE A 348 28.36 -16.82 -7.93
N LYS A 349 29.03 -17.81 -7.33
CA LYS A 349 28.71 -19.22 -7.41
C LYS A 349 28.66 -19.75 -5.99
#